data_AF-A0C3S7-F1
#
_entry.id   AF-A0C3S7-F1
#
_cell.length_a   1.000
_cell.length_b   1.000
_cell.length_c   1.000
_cell.angle_alpha   90.00
_cell.angle_beta   90.00
_cell.angle_gamma   90.00
#
_symmetry.space_group_name_H-M   'P 1'
#
loop_
_entity.id
_entity.type
_entity.pdbx_description
1 polymer ?
#
loop_
_entity_poly.entity_id
_entity_poly.type
_entity_poly.pdbx_seq_one_letter_code
_entity_poly.pdbx_strand_id
1 'polypeptide(L)'
;MDTNGLEFNEQVNLLRSPPNFEFAENHRKAQIIHKEILRNSKRCPCCNQPIQTINYPLSTDIDIFIAHGTAYKYFLMIQIQFILLTINFIVAGIYNLIQNQKGYSCMNNETCKKTLNNYLSILNRMDSDQQYADNLLDSLYLVSIFIQLAFIRYLSYSEYDYHNLDHEIDDESAIKSCSMEILFFPSESSKKQIMNYFVNQQLEGEGVQFNIIDCCLIYDQEHLENQLKVKIREILAQNSDISLKDVLRTTVDQIFVLQNRELFLQFTGRVFLTLSNEVKILLSLIQELGHQIQKQNQEKLFNN
;
A
#
# COMPACT_ATOMS: atom_id res chain seq x y z
N MET A 1 25.53 -23.54 -4.68
CA MET A 1 24.59 -24.63 -5.03
C MET A 1 24.58 -25.59 -3.86
N ASP A 2 23.57 -25.50 -3.01
CA ASP A 2 23.22 -26.53 -2.03
C ASP A 2 21.69 -26.65 -2.08
N THR A 3 21.21 -27.40 -3.07
CA THR A 3 19.81 -27.82 -3.18
C THR A 3 19.61 -29.02 -2.26
N ASN A 4 19.67 -28.79 -0.94
CA ASN A 4 19.12 -29.75 0.00
C ASN A 4 17.60 -29.57 -0.05
N GLY A 5 16.94 -30.63 -0.54
CA GLY A 5 15.50 -30.71 -0.67
C GLY A 5 14.82 -30.34 0.64
N LEU A 6 14.13 -29.20 0.62
CA LEU A 6 13.13 -28.89 1.62
C LEU A 6 11.90 -29.72 1.26
N GLU A 7 11.82 -30.91 1.84
CA GLU A 7 10.55 -31.56 2.09
C GLU A 7 9.66 -30.51 2.77
N PHE A 8 8.69 -29.97 2.03
CA PHE A 8 7.57 -29.27 2.64
C PHE A 8 6.90 -30.29 3.54
N ASN A 9 7.17 -30.20 4.84
CA ASN A 9 6.64 -31.12 5.82
C ASN A 9 5.11 -30.92 5.88
N GLU A 10 4.39 -31.75 5.13
CA GLU A 10 2.95 -31.73 4.88
C GLU A 10 2.06 -31.84 6.14
N GLN A 11 2.63 -31.82 7.35
CA GLN A 11 1.91 -32.28 8.55
C GLN A 11 1.52 -31.22 9.58
N VAL A 12 1.95 -29.96 9.46
CA VAL A 12 1.49 -28.91 10.40
C VAL A 12 0.44 -28.04 9.73
N ASN A 13 -0.81 -28.45 9.84
CA ASN A 13 -1.96 -27.67 9.39
C ASN A 13 -2.02 -26.34 10.16
N LEU A 14 -1.47 -25.27 9.55
CA LEU A 14 -1.19 -23.95 10.14
C LEU A 14 -2.45 -23.16 10.53
N LEU A 15 -3.64 -23.64 10.15
CA LEU A 15 -4.93 -23.01 10.40
C LEU A 15 -5.78 -23.79 11.43
N ARG A 16 -5.18 -24.70 12.20
CA ARG A 16 -5.89 -25.43 13.25
C ARG A 16 -6.20 -24.52 14.44
N SER A 17 -7.39 -24.72 15.02
CA SER A 17 -7.70 -24.30 16.39
C SER A 17 -7.29 -25.40 17.37
N PRO A 18 -6.67 -25.05 18.52
CA PRO A 18 -6.29 -23.70 18.93
C PRO A 18 -5.10 -23.15 18.12
N PRO A 19 -5.00 -21.82 17.95
CA PRO A 19 -3.93 -21.19 17.20
C PRO A 19 -2.56 -21.57 17.77
N ASN A 20 -1.63 -21.93 16.88
CA ASN A 20 -0.27 -22.26 17.27
C ASN A 20 0.50 -20.96 17.58
N PHE A 21 0.54 -20.58 18.86
CA PHE A 21 1.20 -19.37 19.34
C PHE A 21 2.70 -19.36 19.05
N GLU A 22 3.38 -20.51 19.12
CA GLU A 22 4.81 -20.62 18.81
C GLU A 22 5.08 -20.28 17.35
N PHE A 23 4.23 -20.79 16.45
CA PHE A 23 4.28 -20.45 15.03
C PHE A 23 4.01 -18.96 14.78
N ALA A 24 3.00 -18.38 15.43
CA ALA A 24 2.70 -16.96 15.30
C ALA A 24 3.85 -16.08 15.81
N GLU A 25 4.51 -16.47 16.90
CA GLU A 25 5.68 -15.78 17.44
C GLU A 25 6.87 -15.87 16.48
N ASN A 26 7.11 -17.05 15.88
CA ASN A 26 8.15 -17.26 14.88
C ASN A 26 7.89 -16.43 13.61
N HIS A 27 6.64 -16.36 13.15
CA HIS A 27 6.26 -15.49 12.04
C HIS A 27 6.49 -14.02 12.38
N ARG A 28 6.04 -13.56 13.55
CA ARG A 28 6.26 -12.18 14.01
C ARG A 28 7.73 -11.80 14.01
N LYS A 29 8.60 -12.67 14.55
CA LYS A 29 10.06 -12.45 14.58
C LYS A 29 10.66 -12.39 13.16
N ALA A 30 10.16 -13.22 12.25
CA ALA A 30 10.64 -13.28 10.87
C ALA A 30 10.20 -12.08 10.00
N GLN A 31 9.21 -11.31 10.45
CA GLN A 31 8.74 -10.08 9.78
C GLN A 31 9.48 -8.81 10.24
N ILE A 32 10.44 -8.93 11.17
CA ILE A 32 11.19 -7.77 11.69
C ILE A 32 12.26 -7.34 10.66
N ILE A 33 12.28 -6.05 10.34
CA ILE A 33 13.35 -5.42 9.55
C ILE A 33 14.66 -5.50 10.35
N HIS A 34 15.70 -6.07 9.74
CA HIS A 34 16.94 -6.40 10.42
C HIS A 34 18.18 -5.97 9.66
N LYS A 35 19.26 -5.71 10.40
CA LYS A 35 20.56 -5.33 9.87
C LYS A 35 21.30 -6.52 9.28
N GLU A 36 21.26 -7.66 9.98
CA GLU A 36 22.00 -8.86 9.59
C GLU A 36 21.24 -10.11 10.03
N ILE A 37 21.37 -11.17 9.22
CA ILE A 37 20.86 -12.50 9.53
C ILE A 37 21.95 -13.29 10.27
N LEU A 38 21.62 -13.85 11.43
CA LEU A 38 22.56 -14.70 12.16
C LEU A 38 22.86 -15.97 11.33
N ARG A 39 24.15 -16.34 11.24
CA ARG A 39 24.55 -17.58 10.57
C ARG A 39 23.84 -18.78 11.21
N ASN A 40 23.23 -19.63 10.39
CA ASN A 40 22.38 -20.76 10.79
C ASN A 40 21.05 -20.36 11.47
N SER A 41 20.49 -19.19 11.14
CA SER A 41 19.17 -18.78 11.63
C SER A 41 18.09 -19.80 11.27
N LYS A 42 17.27 -20.19 12.25
CA LYS A 42 16.01 -20.89 11.98
C LYS A 42 15.12 -20.02 11.08
N ARG A 43 14.33 -20.64 10.20
CA ARG A 43 13.42 -19.95 9.27
C ARG A 43 11.97 -20.18 9.65
N CYS A 44 11.09 -19.20 9.41
CA CYS A 44 9.65 -19.43 9.60
C CYS A 44 9.20 -20.52 8.62
N PRO A 45 8.48 -21.56 9.09
CA PRO A 45 7.94 -22.57 8.18
C PRO A 45 6.88 -22.03 7.21
N CYS A 46 6.42 -20.80 7.41
CA CYS A 46 5.37 -20.13 6.64
C CYS A 46 5.85 -19.35 5.41
N CYS A 47 6.80 -18.45 5.63
CA CYS A 47 7.31 -17.50 4.66
C CYS A 47 8.79 -17.76 4.35
N ASN A 48 9.39 -18.76 5.01
CA ASN A 48 10.79 -19.13 4.89
C ASN A 48 11.78 -17.99 5.18
N GLN A 49 11.34 -16.98 5.93
CA GLN A 49 12.13 -15.83 6.35
C GLN A 49 12.91 -16.16 7.64
N PRO A 50 14.11 -15.59 7.84
CA PRO A 50 14.94 -15.85 9.02
C PRO A 50 14.29 -15.32 10.29
N ILE A 51 14.23 -16.14 11.34
CA ILE A 51 13.65 -15.80 12.65
C ILE A 51 14.67 -15.09 13.54
N GLN A 52 15.94 -15.48 13.42
CA GLN A 52 17.03 -14.99 14.28
C GLN A 52 17.83 -13.94 13.54
N THR A 53 17.59 -12.69 13.90
CA THR A 53 18.14 -11.53 13.20
C THR A 53 18.73 -10.54 14.19
N ILE A 54 19.67 -9.71 13.71
CA ILE A 54 20.24 -8.59 14.46
C ILE A 54 19.42 -7.35 14.12
N ASN A 55 18.72 -6.82 15.11
CA ASN A 55 17.89 -5.62 14.95
C ASN A 55 18.76 -4.37 14.74
N TYR A 56 18.22 -3.41 14.01
CA TYR A 56 18.80 -2.07 13.96
C TYR A 56 18.73 -1.41 15.35
N PRO A 57 19.80 -0.74 15.83
CA PRO A 57 19.70 0.08 17.03
C PRO A 57 18.71 1.22 16.81
N LEU A 58 18.06 1.71 17.87
CA LEU A 58 17.10 2.82 17.79
C LEU A 58 17.74 4.13 17.28
N SER A 59 19.05 4.26 17.39
CA SER A 59 19.83 5.40 16.88
C SER A 59 20.27 5.24 15.42
N THR A 60 19.76 4.22 14.71
CA THR A 60 20.06 4.04 13.29
C THR A 60 19.44 5.17 12.50
N ASP A 61 20.19 5.70 11.53
CA ASP A 61 19.70 6.72 10.62
C ASP A 61 18.49 6.20 9.83
N ILE A 62 17.47 7.04 9.68
CA ILE A 62 16.21 6.66 9.03
C ILE A 62 16.43 6.36 7.54
N ASP A 63 17.45 6.96 6.94
CA ASP A 63 17.82 6.80 5.53
C ASP A 63 18.19 5.35 5.18
N ILE A 64 18.65 4.56 6.16
CA ILE A 64 18.97 3.13 5.98
C ILE A 64 17.70 2.32 5.65
N PHE A 65 16.53 2.80 6.05
CA PHE A 65 15.25 2.15 5.77
C PHE A 65 14.64 2.54 4.42
N ILE A 66 15.21 3.50 3.68
CA ILE A 66 14.72 3.89 2.34
C ILE A 66 14.67 2.68 1.41
N ALA A 67 15.70 1.84 1.44
CA ALA A 67 15.77 0.62 0.64
C ALA A 67 14.81 -0.50 1.10
N HIS A 68 14.14 -0.34 2.25
CA HIS A 68 13.24 -1.33 2.83
C HIS A 68 11.75 -1.01 2.55
N GLY A 69 11.48 -0.08 1.62
CA GLY A 69 10.14 0.25 1.12
C GLY A 69 9.37 1.24 1.99
N THR A 70 8.05 1.32 1.82
CA THR A 70 7.18 2.37 2.40
C THR A 70 7.16 2.47 3.93
N ALA A 71 7.75 1.50 4.65
CA ALA A 71 7.83 1.51 6.10
C ALA A 71 8.62 2.72 6.66
N TYR A 72 9.64 3.23 5.97
CA TYR A 72 10.39 4.42 6.44
C TYR A 72 9.49 5.68 6.50
N LYS A 73 8.51 5.80 5.58
CA LYS A 73 7.54 6.91 5.54
C LYS A 73 6.70 6.96 6.82
N TYR A 74 6.39 5.81 7.40
CA TYR A 74 5.66 5.73 8.67
C TYR A 74 6.48 6.24 9.86
N PHE A 75 7.79 5.95 9.89
CA PHE A 75 8.68 6.47 10.93
C PHE A 75 8.89 7.98 10.82
N LEU A 76 9.01 8.51 9.60
CA LEU A 76 9.04 9.96 9.36
C LEU A 76 7.76 10.62 9.86
N MET A 77 6.59 10.04 9.57
CA MET A 77 5.31 10.53 10.09
C MET A 77 5.29 10.57 11.62
N ILE A 78 5.74 9.51 12.30
CA ILE A 78 5.81 9.47 13.77
C ILE A 78 6.71 10.58 14.31
N GLN A 79 7.88 10.79 13.69
CA GLN A 79 8.81 11.83 14.10
C GLN A 79 8.19 13.23 13.98
N ILE A 80 7.47 13.51 12.90
CA ILE A 80 6.75 14.76 12.69
C ILE A 80 5.69 14.97 13.77
N GLN A 81 4.88 13.94 14.04
CA GLN A 81 3.84 14.01 15.07
C GLN A 81 4.43 14.29 16.45
N PHE A 82 5.57 13.68 16.77
CA PHE A 82 6.27 13.93 18.02
C PHE A 82 6.76 15.39 18.15
N ILE A 83 7.30 15.97 17.08
CA ILE A 83 7.72 17.37 17.06
C ILE A 83 6.51 18.30 17.26
N LEU A 84 5.41 18.05 16.55
CA LEU A 84 4.18 18.84 16.67
C LEU A 84 3.60 18.77 18.10
N LEU A 85 3.56 17.58 18.69
CA LEU A 85 3.14 17.38 20.08
C LEU A 85 4.06 18.14 21.05
N THR A 86 5.37 18.12 20.82
CA THR A 86 6.33 18.84 21.66
C THR A 86 6.11 20.35 21.61
N ILE A 87 5.88 20.93 20.41
CA ILE A 87 5.57 22.35 20.25
C ILE A 87 4.28 22.70 21.02
N ASN A 88 3.22 21.91 20.84
CA ASN A 88 1.96 22.11 21.54
C ASN A 88 2.13 22.03 23.06
N PHE A 89 2.90 21.06 23.55
CA PHE A 89 3.20 20.91 24.97
C PHE A 89 3.94 22.13 25.53
N ILE A 90 4.93 22.66 24.80
CA ILE A 90 5.67 23.85 25.20
C ILE A 90 4.75 25.07 25.29
N VAL A 91 3.91 25.29 24.27
CA VAL A 91 2.98 26.45 24.24
C VAL A 91 1.95 26.36 25.37
N ALA A 92 1.33 25.20 25.55
CA ALA A 92 0.40 24.96 26.64
C ALA A 92 1.08 25.09 28.02
N GLY A 93 2.31 24.59 28.15
CA GLY A 93 3.12 24.68 29.36
C GLY A 93 3.44 26.13 29.74
N ILE A 94 3.93 26.93 28.79
CA ILE A 94 4.22 28.36 28.99
C ILE A 94 2.96 29.12 29.41
N TYR A 95 1.84 28.90 28.73
CA TYR A 95 0.58 29.54 29.09
C TYR A 95 0.13 29.16 30.52
N ASN A 96 0.19 27.88 30.88
CA ASN A 96 -0.18 27.42 32.22
C ASN A 96 0.71 28.05 33.30
N LEU A 97 2.02 28.19 33.04
CA LEU A 97 2.92 28.89 33.96
C LEU A 97 2.50 30.35 34.17
N ILE A 98 2.18 31.08 33.09
CA ILE A 98 1.74 32.48 33.18
C ILE A 98 0.43 32.59 33.97
N GLN A 99 -0.55 31.71 33.71
CA GLN A 99 -1.82 31.75 34.43
C GLN A 99 -1.67 31.39 35.91
N ASN A 100 -0.82 30.42 36.23
CA ASN A 100 -0.52 30.09 37.62
C ASN A 100 0.15 31.27 38.34
N GLN A 101 1.05 32.01 37.67
CA GLN A 101 1.64 33.25 38.22
C GLN A 101 0.61 34.36 38.44
N LYS A 102 -0.35 34.54 37.52
CA LYS A 102 -1.47 35.48 37.69
C LYS A 102 -2.37 35.07 38.86
N GLY A 103 -2.71 33.79 38.97
CA GLY A 103 -3.48 33.24 40.09
C GLY A 103 -2.79 33.48 41.42
N TYR A 104 -1.49 33.20 41.49
CA TYR A 104 -0.65 33.48 42.67
C TYR A 104 -0.62 34.97 43.03
N SER A 105 -0.52 35.85 42.03
CA SER A 105 -0.53 37.30 42.24
C SER A 105 -1.88 37.81 42.76
N CYS A 106 -2.99 37.26 42.26
CA CYS A 106 -4.33 37.59 42.77
C CYS A 106 -4.47 37.19 44.24
N MET A 107 -4.00 35.99 44.62
CA MET A 107 -4.08 35.52 46.00
C MET A 107 -3.38 36.43 47.03
N ASN A 108 -2.35 37.15 46.59
CA ASN A 108 -1.61 38.09 47.42
C ASN A 108 -2.28 39.48 47.51
N ASN A 109 -3.34 39.72 46.73
CA ASN A 109 -4.13 40.94 46.79
C ASN A 109 -5.34 40.76 47.73
N GLU A 110 -5.55 41.70 48.65
CA GLU A 110 -6.59 41.62 49.69
C GLU A 110 -8.01 41.61 49.12
N THR A 111 -8.18 42.08 47.88
CA THR A 111 -9.47 42.14 47.17
C THR A 111 -9.84 40.83 46.48
N CYS A 112 -8.95 39.85 46.41
CA CYS A 112 -9.16 38.60 45.68
C CYS A 112 -9.78 37.52 46.58
N LYS A 113 -10.83 36.84 46.11
CA LYS A 113 -11.44 35.70 46.83
C LYS A 113 -10.46 34.52 46.82
N LYS A 114 -10.08 34.00 47.99
CA LYS A 114 -9.20 32.82 48.11
C LYS A 114 -9.98 31.52 47.86
N THR A 115 -10.30 31.21 46.60
CA THR A 115 -11.00 29.98 46.19
C THR A 115 -10.07 29.03 45.44
N LEU A 116 -10.42 27.73 45.39
CA LEU A 116 -9.70 26.71 44.60
C LEU A 116 -9.63 27.08 43.11
N ASN A 117 -10.61 27.83 42.60
CA ASN A 117 -10.63 28.30 41.21
C ASN A 117 -9.41 29.18 40.89
N ASN A 118 -8.99 30.02 41.84
CA ASN A 118 -7.77 30.84 41.69
C ASN A 118 -6.46 30.03 41.74
N TYR A 119 -6.51 28.76 42.15
CA TYR A 119 -5.38 27.83 42.12
C TYR A 119 -5.25 27.07 40.80
N LEU A 120 -6.30 27.02 39.98
CA LEU A 120 -6.34 26.22 38.76
C LEU A 120 -6.61 27.11 37.54
N SER A 121 -5.59 27.29 36.70
CA SER A 121 -5.64 28.09 35.47
C SER A 121 -6.84 27.79 34.55
N ILE A 122 -7.30 26.54 34.55
CA ILE A 122 -8.43 26.05 33.73
C ILE A 122 -9.77 26.62 34.19
N LEU A 123 -9.97 26.86 35.49
CA LEU A 123 -11.26 27.32 36.04
C LEU A 123 -11.43 28.83 35.93
N ASN A 124 -10.32 29.58 35.94
CA ASN A 124 -10.32 31.03 35.68
C ASN A 124 -10.78 31.40 34.26
N ARG A 125 -10.70 30.44 33.31
CA ARG A 125 -11.18 30.60 31.93
C ARG A 125 -12.71 30.57 31.80
N MET A 126 -13.41 29.98 32.78
CA MET A 126 -14.88 29.87 32.76
C MET A 126 -15.59 31.03 33.47
N ASP A 127 -14.83 31.92 34.12
CA ASP A 127 -15.41 33.08 34.79
C ASP A 127 -15.75 34.16 33.74
N SER A 128 -17.02 34.50 33.63
CA SER A 128 -17.59 35.32 32.53
C SER A 128 -17.26 36.81 32.61
N ASP A 129 -16.49 37.24 33.61
CA ASP A 129 -16.10 38.63 33.77
C ASP A 129 -15.02 39.00 32.74
N GLN A 130 -15.44 39.80 31.76
CA GLN A 130 -14.75 40.23 30.53
C GLN A 130 -13.31 40.79 30.69
N GLN A 131 -12.77 40.93 31.91
CA GLN A 131 -11.45 41.52 32.14
C GLN A 131 -10.28 40.56 31.91
N TYR A 132 -10.52 39.26 31.73
CA TYR A 132 -9.49 38.28 31.35
C TYR A 132 -9.84 37.54 30.06
N ALA A 133 -10.35 38.25 29.05
CA ALA A 133 -10.35 37.73 27.68
C ALA A 133 -8.89 37.32 27.35
N ASP A 134 -8.67 36.02 27.20
CA ASP A 134 -7.37 35.37 27.08
C ASP A 134 -6.72 35.59 25.70
N ASN A 135 -6.78 36.84 25.21
CA ASN A 135 -6.22 37.29 23.94
C ASN A 135 -4.74 36.89 23.78
N LEU A 136 -4.01 36.80 24.90
CA LEU A 136 -2.63 36.31 24.93
C LEU A 136 -2.54 34.83 24.52
N LEU A 137 -3.43 33.97 25.03
CA LEU A 137 -3.47 32.55 24.69
C LEU A 137 -3.89 32.35 23.24
N ASP A 138 -4.92 33.05 22.80
CA ASP A 138 -5.37 32.97 21.42
C ASP A 138 -4.28 33.43 20.46
N SER A 139 -3.52 34.47 20.84
CA SER A 139 -2.33 34.90 20.10
C SER A 139 -1.21 33.85 20.12
N LEU A 140 -0.96 33.20 21.27
CA LEU A 140 0.05 32.15 21.39
C LEU A 140 -0.33 30.90 20.57
N TYR A 141 -1.61 30.50 20.56
CA TYR A 141 -2.11 29.43 19.72
C TYR A 141 -2.02 29.79 18.24
N LEU A 142 -2.41 31.01 17.86
CA LEU A 142 -2.30 31.49 16.49
C LEU A 142 -0.83 31.46 16.01
N VAL A 143 0.10 31.97 16.81
CA VAL A 143 1.54 31.91 16.53
C VAL A 143 2.02 30.45 16.45
N SER A 144 1.59 29.59 17.38
CA SER A 144 1.92 28.17 17.36
C SER A 144 1.43 27.48 16.08
N ILE A 145 0.21 27.79 15.64
CA ILE A 145 -0.36 27.25 14.40
C ILE A 145 0.46 27.74 13.21
N PHE A 146 0.86 29.01 13.14
CA PHE A 146 1.73 29.50 12.07
C PHE A 146 3.10 28.83 12.06
N ILE A 147 3.72 28.62 13.23
CA ILE A 147 4.99 27.89 13.34
C ILE A 147 4.82 26.44 12.89
N GLN A 148 3.75 25.77 13.30
CA GLN A 148 3.45 24.40 12.90
C GLN A 148 3.19 24.30 11.39
N LEU A 149 2.40 25.22 10.82
CA LEU A 149 2.15 25.27 9.38
C LEU A 149 3.43 25.57 8.59
N ALA A 150 4.26 26.50 9.06
CA ALA A 150 5.55 26.79 8.44
C ALA A 150 6.50 25.58 8.52
N PHE A 151 6.52 24.86 9.63
CA PHE A 151 7.33 23.67 9.81
C PHE A 151 6.83 22.49 8.97
N ILE A 152 5.51 22.25 8.93
CA ILE A 152 4.89 21.27 8.03
C ILE A 152 5.20 21.63 6.58
N ARG A 153 5.05 22.90 6.19
CA ARG A 153 5.36 23.39 4.84
C ARG A 153 6.85 23.22 4.51
N TYR A 154 7.74 23.55 5.44
CA TYR A 154 9.19 23.38 5.29
C TYR A 154 9.55 21.91 5.08
N LEU A 155 9.01 21.01 5.91
CA LEU A 155 9.22 19.57 5.77
C LEU A 155 8.62 19.05 4.47
N SER A 156 7.37 19.40 4.15
CA SER A 156 6.76 19.03 2.88
C SER A 156 7.57 19.53 1.70
N TYR A 157 8.13 20.74 1.76
CA TYR A 157 8.90 21.32 0.66
C TYR A 157 10.32 20.75 0.56
N SER A 158 11.02 20.56 1.68
CA SER A 158 12.33 19.88 1.70
C SER A 158 12.19 18.43 1.27
N GLU A 159 11.07 17.80 1.60
CA GLU A 159 10.72 16.48 1.11
C GLU A 159 10.12 16.52 -0.30
N TYR A 160 9.65 17.63 -0.90
CA TYR A 160 9.17 17.62 -2.29
C TYR A 160 10.32 17.47 -3.31
N ASP A 161 11.56 17.81 -2.92
CA ASP A 161 12.77 17.42 -3.67
C ASP A 161 13.13 15.94 -3.45
N TYR A 162 12.68 15.33 -2.34
CA TYR A 162 12.87 13.90 -2.02
C TYR A 162 11.65 13.01 -2.36
N HIS A 163 10.43 13.52 -2.54
CA HIS A 163 9.20 12.76 -2.84
C HIS A 163 9.01 12.55 -4.34
N ASN A 164 9.95 13.04 -5.14
CA ASN A 164 10.26 12.41 -6.42
C ASN A 164 10.95 11.03 -6.24
N LEU A 165 11.13 10.50 -5.01
CA LEU A 165 11.49 9.09 -4.78
C LEU A 165 10.32 8.11 -4.99
N ASP A 166 9.07 8.57 -5.16
CA ASP A 166 8.03 7.73 -5.79
C ASP A 166 8.40 7.38 -7.25
N HIS A 167 9.40 8.08 -7.82
CA HIS A 167 9.99 7.73 -9.11
C HIS A 167 11.20 6.80 -9.03
N GLU A 168 11.80 6.53 -7.87
CA GLU A 168 13.14 5.92 -7.87
C GLU A 168 13.28 4.51 -7.25
N ILE A 169 12.37 3.99 -6.40
CA ILE A 169 12.55 2.62 -5.86
C ILE A 169 11.23 1.88 -5.55
N ASP A 170 10.16 2.09 -6.33
CA ASP A 170 9.05 1.15 -6.34
C ASP A 170 9.18 0.27 -7.59
N ASP A 171 9.40 -1.04 -7.41
CA ASP A 171 9.29 -2.02 -8.50
C ASP A 171 7.97 -1.87 -9.28
N GLU A 172 6.92 -1.35 -8.63
CA GLU A 172 5.66 -0.99 -9.28
C GLU A 172 5.78 0.18 -10.26
N SER A 173 6.64 1.17 -10.04
CA SER A 173 6.83 2.29 -10.97
C SER A 173 7.64 1.84 -12.18
N ALA A 174 8.61 0.94 -12.01
CA ALA A 174 9.33 0.29 -13.10
C ALA A 174 8.39 -0.61 -13.93
N ILE A 175 7.55 -1.43 -13.27
CA ILE A 175 6.52 -2.21 -13.94
C ILE A 175 5.55 -1.27 -14.68
N LYS A 176 5.05 -0.20 -14.05
CA LYS A 176 4.17 0.78 -14.72
C LYS A 176 4.87 1.52 -15.88
N SER A 177 6.17 1.75 -15.78
CA SER A 177 6.96 2.41 -16.83
C SER A 177 7.33 1.47 -17.97
N CYS A 178 7.27 0.16 -17.77
CA CYS A 178 7.58 -0.84 -18.78
C CYS A 178 6.36 -1.70 -19.12
N SER A 179 5.17 -1.39 -18.62
CA SER A 179 3.95 -2.13 -18.91
C SER A 179 2.80 -1.22 -19.29
N MET A 180 1.89 -1.77 -20.06
CA MET A 180 0.79 -1.03 -20.64
C MET A 180 -0.48 -1.87 -20.61
N GLU A 181 -1.54 -1.29 -20.09
CA GLU A 181 -2.89 -1.83 -20.22
C GLU A 181 -3.52 -1.32 -21.51
N ILE A 182 -3.99 -2.24 -22.35
CA ILE A 182 -4.80 -1.93 -23.52
C ILE A 182 -6.20 -2.42 -23.27
N LEU A 183 -7.15 -1.53 -23.49
CA LEU A 183 -8.57 -1.78 -23.29
C LEU A 183 -9.23 -2.11 -24.64
N PHE A 184 -10.34 -2.86 -24.59
CA PHE A 184 -11.25 -3.12 -25.71
C PHE A 184 -10.68 -3.93 -26.88
N PHE A 185 -9.80 -4.89 -26.61
CA PHE A 185 -9.49 -5.95 -27.58
C PHE A 185 -10.70 -6.86 -27.80
N PRO A 186 -10.91 -7.39 -29.02
CA PRO A 186 -11.98 -8.35 -29.27
C PRO A 186 -11.83 -9.57 -28.37
N SER A 187 -12.91 -9.97 -27.69
CA SER A 187 -12.94 -11.05 -26.69
C SER A 187 -12.55 -12.42 -27.25
N GLU A 188 -12.63 -12.61 -28.57
CA GLU A 188 -12.24 -13.84 -29.27
C GLU A 188 -10.74 -13.90 -29.61
N SER A 189 -9.99 -12.83 -29.32
CA SER A 189 -8.59 -12.71 -29.71
C SER A 189 -7.70 -13.60 -28.84
N SER A 190 -6.92 -14.47 -29.48
CA SER A 190 -5.88 -15.25 -28.81
C SER A 190 -4.62 -14.42 -28.56
N LYS A 191 -3.84 -14.78 -27.52
CA LYS A 191 -2.53 -14.15 -27.23
C LYS A 191 -1.64 -14.04 -28.48
N LYS A 192 -1.64 -15.06 -29.34
CA LYS A 192 -0.85 -15.06 -30.59
C LYS A 192 -1.35 -14.02 -31.60
N GLN A 193 -2.66 -13.87 -31.76
CA GLN A 193 -3.24 -12.86 -32.66
C GLN A 193 -2.93 -11.44 -32.17
N ILE A 194 -3.03 -11.22 -30.86
CA ILE A 194 -2.73 -9.93 -30.24
C ILE A 194 -1.23 -9.61 -30.40
N MET A 195 -0.35 -10.56 -30.11
CA MET A 195 1.09 -10.38 -30.34
C MET A 195 1.40 -10.09 -31.82
N ASN A 196 0.80 -10.85 -32.74
CA ASN A 196 0.99 -10.62 -34.17
C ASN A 196 0.45 -9.26 -34.63
N TYR A 197 -0.61 -8.74 -34.02
CA TYR A 197 -1.13 -7.41 -34.32
C TYR A 197 -0.10 -6.32 -33.95
N PHE A 198 0.50 -6.41 -32.76
CA PHE A 198 1.53 -5.45 -32.35
C PHE A 198 2.86 -5.60 -33.11
N VAL A 199 3.23 -6.82 -33.49
CA VAL A 199 4.45 -7.08 -34.25
C VAL A 199 4.30 -6.69 -35.73
N ASN A 200 3.16 -6.99 -36.36
CA ASN A 200 3.01 -6.89 -37.82
C ASN A 200 2.26 -5.64 -38.31
N GLN A 201 1.39 -5.02 -37.50
CA GLN A 201 0.38 -4.12 -38.08
C GLN A 201 0.47 -2.63 -37.77
N GLN A 202 1.17 -2.11 -36.75
CA GLN A 202 0.91 -0.69 -36.42
C GLN A 202 2.01 0.18 -35.82
N LEU A 203 3.30 -0.18 -35.86
CA LEU A 203 4.35 0.70 -35.28
C LEU A 203 5.53 0.99 -36.22
N GLU A 204 5.58 0.37 -37.41
CA GLU A 204 6.52 0.75 -38.47
C GLU A 204 6.21 2.13 -39.09
N GLY A 205 4.98 2.61 -38.97
CA GLY A 205 4.56 3.91 -39.53
C GLY A 205 5.22 5.13 -38.86
N GLU A 206 5.75 4.98 -37.65
CA GLU A 206 6.34 6.07 -36.86
C GLU A 206 7.81 5.82 -36.49
N GLY A 207 8.42 4.74 -37.03
CA GLY A 207 9.83 4.42 -36.79
C GLY A 207 10.15 3.97 -35.37
N VAL A 208 9.15 3.66 -34.55
CA VAL A 208 9.36 3.20 -33.17
C VAL A 208 9.25 1.68 -33.11
N GLN A 209 10.37 1.00 -32.86
CA GLN A 209 10.38 -0.45 -32.63
C GLN A 209 10.06 -0.75 -31.17
N PHE A 210 8.99 -1.50 -30.95
CA PHE A 210 8.58 -1.98 -29.63
C PHE A 210 9.11 -3.38 -29.44
N ASN A 211 9.95 -3.56 -28.43
CA ASN A 211 10.39 -4.88 -28.03
C ASN A 211 9.48 -5.38 -26.89
N ILE A 212 8.45 -6.14 -27.27
CA ILE A 212 7.47 -6.71 -26.35
C ILE A 212 8.09 -7.95 -25.70
N ILE A 213 8.25 -7.92 -24.38
CA ILE A 213 8.78 -9.03 -23.58
C ILE A 213 7.67 -10.05 -23.32
N ASP A 214 6.50 -9.59 -22.88
CA ASP A 214 5.38 -10.46 -22.58
C ASP A 214 4.03 -9.78 -22.80
N CYS A 215 3.00 -10.62 -22.93
CA CYS A 215 1.60 -10.24 -23.09
C CYS A 215 0.74 -11.10 -22.16
N CYS A 216 0.07 -10.45 -21.22
CA CYS A 216 -0.83 -11.06 -20.25
C CYS A 216 -2.28 -10.70 -20.60
N LEU A 217 -3.12 -11.72 -20.76
CA LEU A 217 -4.55 -11.54 -20.98
C LEU A 217 -5.26 -11.44 -19.63
N ILE A 218 -6.13 -10.45 -19.47
CA ILE A 218 -6.97 -10.34 -18.28
C ILE A 218 -8.27 -11.10 -18.48
N TYR A 219 -8.54 -12.03 -17.58
CA TYR A 219 -9.76 -12.83 -17.58
C TYR A 219 -10.76 -12.34 -16.54
N ASP A 220 -12.04 -12.58 -16.80
CA ASP A 220 -13.14 -12.18 -15.94
C ASP A 220 -13.17 -13.08 -14.70
N GLN A 221 -12.89 -12.48 -13.55
CA GLN A 221 -12.89 -13.17 -12.27
C GLN A 221 -14.30 -13.65 -11.89
N GLU A 222 -15.34 -12.85 -12.15
CA GLU A 222 -16.70 -13.19 -11.76
C GLU A 222 -17.21 -14.40 -12.56
N HIS A 223 -16.92 -14.42 -13.87
CA HIS A 223 -17.22 -15.58 -14.71
C HIS A 223 -16.51 -16.84 -14.20
N LEU A 224 -15.20 -16.76 -13.92
CA LEU A 224 -14.43 -17.88 -13.39
C LEU A 224 -15.05 -18.43 -12.09
N GLU A 225 -15.36 -17.55 -11.14
CA GLU A 225 -15.98 -17.94 -9.87
C GLU A 225 -17.34 -18.63 -10.07
N ASN A 226 -18.16 -18.09 -10.97
CA ASN A 226 -19.48 -18.65 -11.26
C ASN A 226 -19.40 -20.02 -11.93
N GLN A 227 -18.51 -20.18 -12.91
CA GLN A 227 -18.29 -21.47 -13.59
C GLN A 227 -17.74 -22.52 -12.63
N LEU A 228 -16.79 -22.15 -11.76
CA LEU A 228 -16.29 -23.06 -10.71
C LEU A 228 -17.41 -23.49 -9.76
N LYS A 229 -18.25 -22.55 -9.29
CA LYS A 229 -19.41 -22.86 -8.42
C LYS A 229 -20.38 -23.83 -9.10
N VAL A 230 -20.70 -23.62 -10.38
CA VAL A 230 -21.57 -24.53 -11.15
C VAL A 230 -20.93 -25.90 -11.26
N LYS A 231 -19.65 -25.98 -11.64
CA LYS A 231 -18.95 -27.27 -11.80
C LYS A 231 -18.84 -28.07 -10.51
N ILE A 232 -18.56 -27.40 -9.39
CA ILE A 232 -18.54 -28.03 -8.07
C ILE A 232 -19.90 -28.65 -7.74
N ARG A 233 -21.00 -27.91 -8.00
CA ARG A 233 -22.36 -28.42 -7.78
C ARG A 233 -22.67 -29.62 -8.66
N GLU A 234 -22.27 -29.60 -9.93
CA GLU A 234 -22.46 -30.73 -10.85
C GLU A 234 -21.73 -31.98 -10.37
N ILE A 235 -20.46 -31.86 -9.96
CA ILE A 235 -19.65 -33.01 -9.53
C ILE A 235 -20.19 -33.61 -8.23
N LEU A 236 -20.66 -32.77 -7.30
CA LEU A 236 -21.31 -33.23 -6.06
C LEU A 236 -22.66 -33.91 -6.34
N ALA A 237 -23.44 -33.41 -7.31
CA ALA A 237 -24.70 -34.02 -7.69
C ALA A 237 -24.48 -35.38 -8.38
N GLN A 238 -23.38 -35.55 -9.12
CA GLN A 238 -23.03 -36.80 -9.80
C GLN A 238 -22.38 -37.83 -8.87
N ASN A 239 -21.74 -37.40 -7.78
CA ASN A 239 -21.03 -38.27 -6.85
C ASN A 239 -21.41 -37.95 -5.40
N SER A 240 -22.44 -38.64 -4.89
CA SER A 240 -22.91 -38.49 -3.50
C SER A 240 -21.87 -38.83 -2.44
N ASP A 241 -20.87 -39.62 -2.80
CA ASP A 241 -19.92 -40.23 -1.85
C ASP A 241 -18.58 -39.50 -1.78
N ILE A 242 -18.35 -38.49 -2.64
CA ILE A 242 -17.10 -37.73 -2.66
C ILE A 242 -17.19 -36.56 -1.68
N SER A 243 -16.16 -36.38 -0.86
CA SER A 243 -16.12 -35.26 0.07
C SER A 243 -16.00 -33.92 -0.67
N LEU A 244 -16.69 -32.89 -0.19
CA LEU A 244 -16.58 -31.52 -0.73
C LEU A 244 -15.13 -31.04 -0.81
N LYS A 245 -14.29 -31.45 0.14
CA LYS A 245 -12.86 -31.12 0.17
C LYS A 245 -12.11 -31.67 -1.04
N ASP A 246 -12.42 -32.90 -1.44
CA ASP A 246 -11.76 -33.54 -2.59
C ASP A 246 -12.24 -32.95 -3.91
N VAL A 247 -13.54 -32.61 -4.01
CA VAL A 247 -14.09 -31.87 -5.15
C VAL A 247 -13.41 -30.51 -5.30
N LEU A 248 -13.29 -29.73 -4.21
CA LEU A 248 -12.63 -28.43 -4.22
C LEU A 248 -11.15 -28.54 -4.60
N ARG A 249 -10.42 -29.51 -4.05
CA ARG A 249 -9.00 -29.72 -4.37
C ARG A 249 -8.78 -30.00 -5.86
N THR A 250 -9.72 -30.70 -6.50
CA THR A 250 -9.60 -31.10 -7.91
C THR A 250 -10.09 -30.01 -8.86
N THR A 251 -11.17 -29.29 -8.51
CA THR A 251 -11.78 -28.28 -9.38
C THR A 251 -11.16 -26.89 -9.27
N VAL A 252 -10.68 -26.52 -8.09
CA VAL A 252 -10.00 -25.22 -7.84
C VAL A 252 -8.50 -25.32 -8.13
N ASP A 253 -8.04 -26.46 -8.65
CA ASP A 253 -6.67 -26.63 -9.12
C ASP A 253 -6.41 -25.80 -10.39
N GLN A 254 -5.31 -25.06 -10.39
CA GLN A 254 -4.88 -24.22 -11.51
C GLN A 254 -4.70 -25.06 -12.78
N ILE A 255 -4.19 -26.28 -12.67
CA ILE A 255 -3.97 -27.17 -13.83
C ILE A 255 -5.32 -27.54 -14.46
N PHE A 256 -6.31 -27.88 -13.64
CA PHE A 256 -7.65 -28.23 -14.11
C PHE A 256 -8.34 -27.05 -14.82
N VAL A 257 -8.24 -25.84 -14.23
CA VAL A 257 -8.77 -24.61 -14.84
C VAL A 257 -8.10 -24.32 -16.19
N LEU A 258 -6.77 -24.47 -16.27
CA LEU A 258 -6.02 -24.25 -17.51
C LEU A 258 -6.32 -25.29 -18.60
N GLN A 259 -6.55 -26.55 -18.22
CA GLN A 259 -6.96 -27.61 -19.15
C GLN A 259 -8.36 -27.34 -19.74
N ASN A 260 -9.24 -26.70 -18.97
CA ASN A 260 -10.62 -26.40 -19.35
C ASN A 260 -10.81 -24.89 -19.59
N ARG A 261 -9.79 -24.22 -20.14
CA ARG A 261 -9.74 -22.76 -20.32
C ARG A 261 -10.97 -22.17 -21.00
N GLU A 262 -11.54 -22.86 -21.99
CA GLU A 262 -12.68 -22.33 -22.77
C GLU A 262 -13.96 -22.23 -21.94
N LEU A 263 -14.09 -23.07 -20.91
CA LEU A 263 -15.21 -23.03 -19.99
C LEU A 263 -14.99 -21.96 -18.90
N PHE A 264 -13.79 -21.95 -18.31
CA PHE A 264 -13.52 -21.17 -17.09
C PHE A 264 -12.97 -19.77 -17.33
N LEU A 265 -12.25 -19.55 -18.43
CA LEU A 265 -11.52 -18.31 -18.67
C LEU A 265 -12.19 -17.50 -19.77
N GLN A 266 -13.00 -16.52 -19.37
CA GLN A 266 -13.57 -15.55 -20.31
C GLN A 266 -12.64 -14.33 -20.41
N PHE A 267 -12.13 -14.05 -21.60
CA PHE A 267 -11.27 -12.90 -21.83
C PHE A 267 -12.07 -11.60 -21.77
N THR A 268 -11.60 -10.64 -20.96
CA THR A 268 -12.28 -9.35 -20.73
C THR A 268 -12.11 -8.34 -21.86
N GLY A 269 -11.25 -8.63 -22.84
CA GLY A 269 -10.81 -7.64 -23.82
C GLY A 269 -9.73 -6.69 -23.29
N ARG A 270 -9.13 -6.97 -22.12
CA ARG A 270 -8.04 -6.17 -21.56
C ARG A 270 -6.72 -6.93 -21.58
N VAL A 271 -5.66 -6.28 -22.05
CA VAL A 271 -4.34 -6.89 -22.22
C VAL A 271 -3.31 -6.06 -21.49
N PHE A 272 -2.44 -6.71 -20.71
CA PHE A 272 -1.22 -6.11 -20.20
C PHE A 272 -0.05 -6.50 -21.10
N LEU A 273 0.60 -5.54 -21.74
CA LEU A 273 1.85 -5.73 -22.45
C LEU A 273 3.01 -5.28 -21.58
N THR A 274 4.09 -6.05 -21.56
CA THR A 274 5.37 -5.66 -20.96
C THR A 274 6.36 -5.38 -22.08
N LEU A 275 7.00 -4.23 -22.03
CA LEU A 275 7.96 -3.70 -23.00
C LEU A 275 9.36 -3.68 -22.37
N SER A 276 10.40 -3.83 -23.19
CA SER A 276 11.77 -3.68 -22.71
C SER A 276 12.22 -2.22 -22.58
N ASN A 277 11.44 -1.27 -23.10
CA ASN A 277 11.78 0.15 -23.17
C ASN A 277 10.76 0.98 -22.37
N GLU A 278 11.19 2.13 -21.85
CA GLU A 278 10.32 3.02 -21.06
C GLU A 278 9.15 3.60 -21.88
N VAL A 279 7.94 3.48 -21.32
CA VAL A 279 6.64 3.88 -21.86
C VAL A 279 6.47 5.41 -21.97
N LYS A 280 7.32 6.21 -21.31
CA LYS A 280 7.21 7.69 -21.28
C LYS A 280 7.26 8.34 -22.67
N ILE A 281 7.96 7.73 -23.64
CA ILE A 281 8.01 8.21 -25.04
C ILE A 281 6.78 7.73 -25.85
N LEU A 282 6.05 6.73 -25.35
CA LEU A 282 5.07 5.93 -26.08
C LEU A 282 3.61 6.30 -25.75
N LEU A 283 3.37 6.93 -24.61
CA LEU A 283 2.01 7.27 -24.13
C LEU A 283 1.23 8.18 -25.08
N SER A 284 1.89 9.14 -25.76
CA SER A 284 1.22 10.04 -26.70
C SER A 284 0.75 9.32 -27.97
N LEU A 285 1.57 8.41 -28.50
CA LEU A 285 1.27 7.63 -29.71
C LEU A 285 0.17 6.58 -29.45
N ILE A 286 0.13 6.08 -28.22
CA ILE A 286 -0.76 4.97 -27.86
C ILE A 286 -2.15 5.46 -27.49
N GLN A 287 -2.28 6.67 -26.92
CA GLN A 287 -3.59 7.31 -26.78
C GLN A 287 -4.26 7.50 -28.16
N GLU A 288 -3.48 7.84 -29.19
CA GLU A 288 -3.99 7.93 -30.56
C GLU A 288 -4.37 6.56 -31.13
N LEU A 289 -3.57 5.52 -30.92
CA LEU A 289 -3.87 4.15 -31.35
C LEU A 289 -5.12 3.57 -30.67
N GLY A 290 -5.28 3.79 -29.36
CA GLY A 290 -6.47 3.39 -28.61
C GLY A 290 -7.74 4.00 -29.19
N HIS A 291 -7.69 5.30 -29.53
CA HIS A 291 -8.80 5.98 -30.21
C HIS A 291 -9.05 5.44 -31.62
N GLN A 292 -8.01 5.10 -32.38
CA GLN A 292 -8.16 4.52 -33.73
C GLN A 292 -8.80 3.12 -33.69
N ILE A 293 -8.39 2.25 -32.75
CA ILE A 293 -8.99 0.92 -32.56
C ILE A 293 -10.47 1.07 -32.16
N GLN A 294 -10.77 1.99 -31.26
CA GLN A 294 -12.15 2.24 -30.82
C GLN A 294 -13.03 2.74 -31.99
N LYS A 295 -12.48 3.61 -32.85
CA LYS A 295 -13.17 4.11 -34.04
C LYS A 295 -13.40 3.02 -35.08
N GLN A 296 -12.40 2.18 -35.37
CA GLN A 296 -12.56 1.05 -36.32
C GLN A 296 -13.58 0.02 -35.82
N ASN A 297 -13.62 -0.24 -34.51
CA ASN A 297 -14.60 -1.15 -33.91
C ASN A 297 -16.02 -0.58 -33.95
N GLN A 298 -16.19 0.73 -33.75
CA GLN A 298 -17.48 1.40 -33.93
C GLN A 298 -17.94 1.34 -35.39
N GLU A 299 -17.06 1.62 -36.35
CA GLU A 299 -17.38 1.57 -37.79
C GLU A 299 -17.77 0.15 -38.26
N LYS A 300 -17.19 -0.90 -37.68
CA LYS A 300 -17.59 -2.29 -37.96
C LYS A 300 -18.94 -2.67 -37.34
N LEU A 301 -19.32 -2.07 -36.22
CA LEU A 301 -20.62 -2.28 -35.59
C LEU A 301 -21.76 -1.57 -36.32
N PHE A 302 -21.48 -0.48 -37.05
CA PHE A 302 -22.48 0.25 -37.84
C PHE A 302 -22.70 -0.31 -39.26
N ASN A 303 -21.77 -1.15 -39.76
CA ASN A 303 -21.82 -1.69 -41.12
C ASN A 303 -22.28 -3.15 -41.20
N ASN A 304 -22.66 -3.76 -40.07
CA ASN A 304 -23.32 -5.07 -39.97
C ASN A 304 -24.72 -4.90 -39.39
#